data_AF-A0A508ATN2-F1
#
_entry.id   AF-A0A508ATN2-F1
#
_cell.length_a   1.000
_cell.length_b   1.000
_cell.length_c   1.000
_cell.angle_alpha   90.00
_cell.angle_beta   90.00
_cell.angle_gamma   90.00
#
_symmetry.space_group_name_H-M   'P 1'
#
loop_
_entity.id
_entity.type
_entity.pdbx_description
1 polymer ?
#
loop_
_entity_poly.entity_id
_entity_poly.type
_entity_poly.pdbx_seq_one_letter_code
_entity_poly.pdbx_strand_id
1 'polypeptide(L)'
;LAIGCGRQAALATRLLRRHGVAAVQILDPRISTRHWDLVIAPEHDGLHGRNVIRLLGSLHPVDDLWLAAARRDFATFGELPGPRTAVLIGGPSAHADFDEAGFEALFECVADCVQREGGSVLATASRRTPPAIAARMRERLGWLPGVVWSPGAADDGPNPYPGLLGWADRIVASADSVNMLSEACATDAPVFVAGIDRLGGRPRRFVDSLLGRGRVRPLDPLMAPFPAQALRETARVAAEVASRLGL
;
A
#
# COMPACT_ATOMS: atom_id res chain seq x y z
N LEU A 1 1.25 -24.79 -14.68
CA LEU A 1 0.55 -23.84 -13.79
C LEU A 1 0.32 -22.54 -14.54
N ALA A 2 -0.89 -21.98 -14.49
CA ALA A 2 -1.21 -20.66 -15.00
C ALA A 2 -1.74 -19.77 -13.85
N ILE A 3 -1.15 -18.60 -13.66
CA ILE A 3 -1.56 -17.63 -12.63
C ILE A 3 -2.01 -16.36 -13.34
N GLY A 4 -3.26 -15.97 -13.11
CA GLY A 4 -3.87 -14.76 -13.69
C GLY A 4 -4.29 -13.78 -12.61
N CYS A 5 -4.29 -12.48 -12.92
CA CYS A 5 -4.79 -11.44 -12.03
C CYS A 5 -5.79 -10.53 -12.76
N GLY A 6 -6.92 -10.25 -12.11
CA GLY A 6 -7.98 -9.39 -12.64
C GLY A 6 -8.83 -10.04 -13.74
N ARG A 7 -9.79 -9.26 -14.27
CA ARG A 7 -10.89 -9.76 -15.13
C ARG A 7 -10.43 -10.36 -16.46
N GLN A 8 -9.45 -9.75 -17.13
CA GLN A 8 -8.98 -10.25 -18.43
C GLN A 8 -8.25 -11.58 -18.28
N ALA A 9 -7.36 -11.70 -17.29
CA ALA A 9 -6.65 -12.94 -17.02
C ALA A 9 -7.57 -14.07 -16.51
N ALA A 10 -8.68 -13.72 -15.84
CA ALA A 10 -9.70 -14.68 -15.41
C ALA A 10 -10.26 -15.49 -16.58
N LEU A 11 -10.54 -14.85 -17.72
CA LEU A 11 -11.00 -15.58 -18.91
C LEU A 11 -9.94 -16.56 -19.41
N ALA A 12 -8.70 -16.09 -19.58
CA ALA A 12 -7.60 -16.91 -20.10
C ALA A 12 -7.31 -18.13 -19.20
N THR A 13 -7.16 -17.92 -17.89
CA THR A 13 -6.88 -18.99 -16.92
C THR A 13 -8.04 -19.99 -16.81
N ARG A 14 -9.29 -19.53 -16.87
CA ARG A 14 -10.47 -20.41 -16.94
C ARG A 14 -10.45 -21.31 -18.18
N LEU A 15 -10.07 -20.76 -19.34
CA LEU A 15 -9.99 -21.55 -20.57
C LEU A 15 -8.86 -22.56 -20.48
N LEU A 16 -7.67 -22.17 -20.02
CA LEU A 16 -6.53 -23.08 -19.83
C LEU A 16 -6.87 -24.25 -18.89
N ARG A 17 -7.64 -24.01 -17.83
CA ARG A 17 -8.08 -25.09 -16.93
C ARG A 17 -8.94 -26.14 -17.61
N ARG A 18 -9.78 -25.75 -18.57
CA ARG A 18 -10.58 -26.71 -19.37
C ARG A 18 -9.70 -27.63 -20.22
N HIS A 19 -8.42 -27.27 -20.43
CA HIS A 19 -7.42 -28.05 -21.13
C HIS A 19 -6.41 -28.72 -20.18
N GLY A 20 -6.75 -28.87 -18.90
CA GLY A 20 -5.94 -29.61 -17.92
C GLY A 20 -4.80 -28.82 -17.28
N VAL A 21 -4.70 -27.51 -17.51
CA VAL A 21 -3.71 -26.66 -16.84
C VAL A 21 -4.18 -26.27 -15.44
N ALA A 22 -3.39 -26.56 -14.41
CA ALA A 22 -3.65 -26.03 -13.06
C ALA A 22 -3.72 -24.49 -13.09
N ALA A 23 -4.83 -23.90 -12.65
CA ALA A 23 -5.14 -22.49 -12.82
C ALA A 23 -5.44 -21.78 -11.49
N VAL A 24 -4.73 -20.68 -11.24
CA VAL A 24 -4.90 -19.81 -10.08
C VAL A 24 -5.33 -18.43 -10.55
N GLN A 25 -6.37 -17.87 -9.92
CA GLN A 25 -6.86 -16.52 -10.19
C GLN A 25 -6.65 -15.61 -8.99
N ILE A 26 -6.09 -14.42 -9.19
CA ILE A 26 -5.93 -13.37 -8.20
C ILE A 26 -7.01 -12.30 -8.42
N LEU A 27 -7.62 -11.83 -7.33
CA LEU A 27 -8.80 -10.97 -7.26
C LEU A 27 -10.10 -11.70 -7.58
N ASP A 28 -11.22 -11.17 -7.05
CA ASP A 28 -12.56 -11.70 -7.27
C ASP A 28 -12.92 -11.75 -8.77
N PRO A 29 -13.13 -12.95 -9.36
CA PRO A 29 -13.48 -13.09 -10.76
C PRO A 29 -14.92 -12.66 -11.09
N ARG A 30 -15.75 -12.33 -10.09
CA ARG A 30 -17.18 -11.97 -10.21
C ARG A 30 -18.06 -13.07 -10.81
N ILE A 31 -17.55 -14.29 -10.88
CA ILE A 31 -18.26 -15.51 -11.26
C ILE A 31 -17.84 -16.65 -10.33
N SER A 32 -18.47 -17.82 -10.44
CA SER A 32 -18.20 -18.95 -9.56
C SER A 32 -16.72 -19.35 -9.55
N THR A 33 -16.13 -19.46 -8.35
CA THR A 33 -14.72 -19.82 -8.15
C THR A 33 -14.39 -21.24 -8.62
N ARG A 34 -15.39 -22.10 -8.84
CA ARG A 34 -15.23 -23.48 -9.34
C ARG A 34 -14.53 -23.57 -10.69
N HIS A 35 -14.39 -22.45 -11.40
CA HIS A 35 -13.71 -22.36 -12.69
C HIS A 35 -12.18 -22.31 -12.58
N TRP A 36 -11.62 -22.26 -11.37
CA TRP A 36 -10.19 -22.30 -11.08
C TRP A 36 -9.90 -23.36 -10.03
N ASP A 37 -8.65 -23.82 -9.97
CA ASP A 37 -8.21 -24.72 -8.90
C ASP A 37 -8.06 -23.95 -7.60
N LEU A 38 -7.55 -22.72 -7.65
CA LEU A 38 -7.51 -21.79 -6.53
C LEU A 38 -7.90 -20.37 -6.95
N VAL A 39 -8.53 -19.64 -6.05
CA VAL A 39 -8.78 -18.20 -6.18
C VAL A 39 -8.19 -17.49 -4.97
N ILE A 40 -7.37 -16.48 -5.20
CA ILE A 40 -6.75 -15.65 -4.18
C ILE A 40 -7.50 -14.32 -4.17
N ALA A 41 -8.12 -13.94 -3.05
CA ALA A 41 -8.89 -12.71 -2.98
C ALA A 41 -8.72 -12.00 -1.61
N PRO A 42 -8.64 -10.67 -1.59
CA PRO A 42 -8.58 -9.93 -0.34
C PRO A 42 -9.80 -10.22 0.56
N GLU A 43 -9.57 -10.31 1.87
CA GLU A 43 -10.62 -10.59 2.84
C GLU A 43 -11.78 -9.58 2.78
N HIS A 44 -11.46 -8.31 2.52
CA HIS A 44 -12.42 -7.22 2.43
C HIS A 44 -13.38 -7.33 1.24
N ASP A 45 -13.06 -8.15 0.23
CA ASP A 45 -13.94 -8.43 -0.91
C ASP A 45 -15.10 -9.37 -0.56
N GLY A 46 -15.02 -10.10 0.55
CA GLY A 46 -16.10 -10.99 1.00
C GLY A 46 -16.29 -12.24 0.12
N LEU A 47 -15.28 -12.63 -0.65
CA LEU A 47 -15.33 -13.85 -1.46
C LEU A 47 -15.07 -15.08 -0.58
N HIS A 48 -15.98 -16.06 -0.65
CA HIS A 48 -15.90 -17.31 0.09
C HIS A 48 -15.98 -18.51 -0.84
N GLY A 49 -15.31 -19.60 -0.47
CA GLY A 49 -15.35 -20.86 -1.21
C GLY A 49 -14.26 -21.82 -0.74
N ARG A 50 -14.45 -23.12 -0.99
CA ARG A 50 -13.49 -24.16 -0.58
C ARG A 50 -12.11 -23.98 -1.21
N ASN A 51 -12.07 -23.43 -2.42
CA ASN A 51 -10.84 -23.16 -3.16
C ASN A 51 -10.37 -21.70 -3.07
N VAL A 52 -10.91 -20.92 -2.14
CA VAL A 52 -10.53 -19.52 -1.96
C VAL A 52 -9.46 -19.41 -0.88
N ILE A 53 -8.33 -18.80 -1.22
CA ILE A 53 -7.29 -18.38 -0.29
C ILE A 53 -7.49 -16.88 -0.04
N ARG A 54 -7.78 -16.54 1.21
CA ARG A 54 -7.99 -15.14 1.61
C ARG A 54 -6.69 -14.52 2.10
N LEU A 55 -6.51 -13.23 1.85
CA LEU A 55 -5.38 -12.44 2.35
C LEU A 55 -5.83 -11.10 2.91
N LEU A 56 -5.08 -10.57 3.86
CA LEU A 56 -5.27 -9.21 4.35
C LEU A 56 -4.49 -8.22 3.50
N GLY A 57 -5.19 -7.35 2.77
CA GLY A 57 -4.58 -6.36 1.88
C GLY A 57 -4.34 -6.89 0.46
N SER A 58 -3.20 -6.59 -0.12
CA SER A 58 -2.81 -6.97 -1.48
C SER A 58 -1.49 -7.75 -1.52
N LEU A 59 -1.28 -8.53 -2.58
CA LEU A 59 0.01 -9.15 -2.87
C LEU A 59 1.00 -8.11 -3.40
N HIS A 60 2.22 -8.10 -2.87
CA HIS A 60 3.31 -7.19 -3.25
C HIS A 60 4.69 -7.82 -2.96
N PRO A 61 5.79 -7.31 -3.53
CA PRO A 61 7.13 -7.86 -3.32
C PRO A 61 7.83 -7.38 -2.04
N VAL A 62 7.27 -6.43 -1.30
CA VAL A 62 7.92 -5.85 -0.11
C VAL A 62 8.21 -6.91 0.95
N ASP A 63 9.51 -7.19 1.14
CA ASP A 63 10.11 -8.02 2.19
C ASP A 63 11.47 -7.43 2.62
N ASP A 64 12.20 -8.10 3.52
CA ASP A 64 13.49 -7.60 4.02
C ASP A 64 14.55 -7.45 2.92
N LEU A 65 14.59 -8.38 1.96
CA LEU A 65 15.55 -8.33 0.86
C LEU A 65 15.24 -7.18 -0.09
N TRP A 66 13.96 -6.97 -0.38
CA TRP A 66 13.48 -5.85 -1.18
C TRP A 66 13.76 -4.51 -0.52
N LEU A 67 13.52 -4.38 0.80
CA LEU A 67 13.80 -3.15 1.56
C LEU A 67 15.31 -2.90 1.68
N ALA A 68 16.12 -3.94 1.83
CA ALA A 68 17.58 -3.80 1.86
C ALA A 68 18.15 -3.37 0.49
N ALA A 69 17.62 -3.92 -0.61
CA ALA A 69 17.95 -3.45 -1.96
C ALA A 69 17.54 -1.99 -2.15
N ALA A 70 16.31 -1.63 -1.74
CA ALA A 70 15.83 -0.25 -1.81
C ALA A 70 16.71 0.72 -1.03
N ARG A 71 17.18 0.37 0.18
CA ARG A 71 18.11 1.21 0.94
C ARG A 71 19.45 1.42 0.22
N ARG A 72 19.93 0.40 -0.49
CA ARG A 72 21.15 0.48 -1.29
C ARG A 72 20.99 1.38 -2.50
N ASP A 73 19.89 1.19 -3.23
CA ASP A 73 19.61 1.93 -4.48
C ASP A 73 19.29 3.41 -4.21
N PHE A 74 18.75 3.71 -3.03
CA PHE A 74 18.42 5.06 -2.56
C PHE A 74 19.28 5.47 -1.35
N ALA A 75 20.58 5.16 -1.36
CA ALA A 75 21.46 5.38 -0.21
C ALA A 75 21.50 6.85 0.28
N THR A 76 21.29 7.81 -0.62
CA THR A 76 21.26 9.25 -0.32
C THR A 76 20.13 9.63 0.64
N PHE A 77 19.03 8.86 0.71
CA PHE A 77 17.98 9.09 1.72
C PHE A 77 18.46 8.77 3.15
N GLY A 78 19.54 8.01 3.28
CA GLY A 78 20.22 7.77 4.56
C GLY A 78 20.97 8.98 5.10
N GLU A 79 21.29 9.96 4.26
CA GLU A 79 22.02 11.18 4.62
C GLU A 79 21.09 12.29 5.15
N LEU A 80 19.78 12.12 4.93
CA LEU A 80 18.75 13.05 5.38
C LEU A 80 18.59 13.03 6.92
N PRO A 81 18.32 14.18 7.56
CA PRO A 81 18.02 14.26 8.99
C PRO A 81 16.87 13.32 9.39
N GLY A 82 17.11 12.49 10.41
CA GLY A 82 16.08 11.68 11.03
C GLY A 82 15.25 12.49 12.04
N PRO A 83 13.98 12.12 12.28
CA PRO A 83 13.26 10.99 11.67
C PRO A 83 12.73 11.30 10.26
N ARG A 84 12.75 10.30 9.39
CA ARG A 84 12.23 10.35 8.01
C ARG A 84 10.80 9.86 7.98
N THR A 85 9.89 10.77 7.65
CA THR A 85 8.46 10.49 7.50
C THR A 85 8.13 10.26 6.04
N ALA A 86 7.84 9.01 5.67
CA ALA A 86 7.33 8.72 4.33
C ALA A 86 5.85 9.10 4.24
N VAL A 87 5.46 9.81 3.18
CA VAL A 87 4.07 10.26 2.96
C VAL A 87 3.57 9.68 1.65
N LEU A 88 2.57 8.80 1.74
CA LEU A 88 2.04 8.04 0.60
C LEU A 88 0.63 8.53 0.28
N ILE A 89 0.51 9.32 -0.78
CA ILE A 89 -0.76 9.90 -1.22
C ILE A 89 -1.37 9.07 -2.33
N GLY A 90 -2.51 8.46 -2.00
CA GLY A 90 -3.40 7.80 -2.94
C GLY A 90 -4.14 8.79 -3.82
N GLY A 91 -5.26 8.33 -4.39
CA GLY A 91 -6.11 9.15 -5.24
C GLY A 91 -7.55 8.69 -5.13
N PRO A 92 -8.51 9.55 -5.47
CA PRO A 92 -9.93 9.32 -5.24
C PRO A 92 -10.35 7.91 -5.64
N SER A 93 -11.17 7.32 -4.78
CA SER A 93 -11.78 6.02 -5.00
C SER A 93 -13.28 6.15 -4.81
N ALA A 94 -14.07 5.25 -5.40
CA ALA A 94 -15.52 5.25 -5.22
C ALA A 94 -15.99 5.05 -3.75
N HIS A 95 -15.04 4.84 -2.82
CA HIS A 95 -15.29 4.54 -1.42
C HIS A 95 -14.56 5.50 -0.47
N ALA A 96 -13.97 6.58 -0.99
CA ALA A 96 -13.25 7.57 -0.20
C ALA A 96 -13.67 8.98 -0.62
N ASP A 97 -14.18 9.75 0.33
CA ASP A 97 -14.49 11.17 0.14
C ASP A 97 -13.41 12.04 0.79
N PHE A 98 -12.17 11.86 0.32
CA PHE A 98 -11.03 12.60 0.85
C PHE A 98 -10.83 13.88 0.05
N ASP A 99 -11.50 14.94 0.49
CA ASP A 99 -11.47 16.26 -0.14
C ASP A 99 -10.14 17.01 0.07
N GLU A 100 -10.01 18.16 -0.58
CA GLU A 100 -8.85 19.03 -0.50
C GLU A 100 -8.51 19.45 0.94
N ALA A 101 -9.51 19.73 1.77
CA ALA A 101 -9.30 20.13 3.17
C ALA A 101 -8.72 18.98 4.01
N GLY A 102 -9.12 17.74 3.73
CA GLY A 102 -8.57 16.55 4.37
C GLY A 102 -7.09 16.33 4.01
N PHE A 103 -6.72 16.55 2.75
CA PHE A 103 -5.31 16.51 2.33
C PHE A 103 -4.51 17.67 2.91
N GLU A 104 -5.09 18.86 2.99
CA GLU A 104 -4.43 20.01 3.61
C GLU A 104 -4.07 19.73 5.07
N ALA A 105 -5.05 19.27 5.86
CA ALA A 105 -4.82 18.92 7.26
C ALA A 105 -3.78 17.81 7.43
N LEU A 106 -3.73 16.84 6.50
CA LEU A 106 -2.69 15.81 6.47
C LEU A 106 -1.30 16.44 6.27
N PHE A 107 -1.14 17.28 5.25
CA PHE A 107 0.14 17.90 4.93
C PHE A 107 0.62 18.83 6.05
N GLU A 108 -0.29 19.59 6.65
CA GLU A 108 -0.03 20.41 7.83
C GLU A 108 0.47 19.59 9.01
N CYS A 109 -0.26 18.53 9.36
CA CYS A 109 0.12 17.63 10.45
C CYS A 109 1.51 17.02 10.25
N VAL A 110 1.86 16.63 9.00
CA VAL A 110 3.19 16.11 8.69
C VAL A 110 4.25 17.20 8.78
N ALA A 111 4.02 18.37 8.19
CA ALA A 111 4.98 19.46 8.17
C ALA A 111 5.32 19.92 9.59
N ASP A 112 4.31 20.12 10.44
CA ASP A 112 4.48 20.53 11.83
C ASP A 112 5.28 19.49 12.63
N CYS A 113 5.01 18.20 12.43
CA CYS A 113 5.75 17.15 13.10
C CYS A 113 7.22 17.12 12.67
N VAL A 114 7.48 17.20 11.36
CA VAL A 114 8.84 17.16 10.83
C VAL A 114 9.65 18.37 11.27
N GLN A 115 9.06 19.57 11.28
CA GLN A 115 9.71 20.76 11.82
C GLN A 115 10.06 20.61 13.30
N ARG A 116 9.09 20.16 14.10
CA ARG A 116 9.25 20.00 15.55
C ARG A 116 10.37 19.01 15.90
N GLU A 117 10.55 17.96 15.10
CA GLU A 117 11.53 16.91 15.33
C GLU A 117 12.86 17.13 14.58
N GLY A 118 12.94 18.14 13.71
CA GLY A 118 14.12 18.37 12.87
C GLY A 118 14.39 17.26 11.84
N GLY A 119 13.33 16.57 11.40
CA GLY A 119 13.39 15.39 10.54
C GLY A 119 13.34 15.69 9.04
N SER A 120 12.92 14.69 8.27
CA SER A 120 12.77 14.79 6.80
C SER A 120 11.47 14.18 6.29
N VAL A 121 11.05 14.59 5.09
CA VAL A 121 9.89 14.05 4.38
C VAL A 121 10.32 13.26 3.15
N LEU A 122 9.74 12.06 2.98
CA LEU A 122 9.86 11.27 1.76
C LEU A 122 8.44 11.09 1.17
N ALA A 123 7.97 12.06 0.38
CA ALA A 123 6.59 12.10 -0.08
C ALA A 123 6.43 11.63 -1.53
N THR A 124 5.32 10.94 -1.79
CA THR A 124 4.94 10.50 -3.13
C THR A 124 3.44 10.54 -3.34
N ALA A 125 3.02 10.92 -4.55
CA ALA A 125 1.65 10.80 -5.02
C ALA A 125 1.49 9.63 -6.00
N SER A 126 0.31 9.01 -6.02
CA SER A 126 -0.05 8.01 -7.02
C SER A 126 -0.44 8.65 -8.35
N ARG A 127 -0.47 7.87 -9.44
CA ARG A 127 -1.01 8.34 -10.75
C ARG A 127 -2.48 8.74 -10.72
N ARG A 128 -3.22 8.30 -9.69
CA ARG A 128 -4.64 8.62 -9.52
C ARG A 128 -4.85 9.91 -8.73
N THR A 129 -3.80 10.45 -8.12
CA THR A 129 -3.88 11.67 -7.30
C THR A 129 -4.23 12.85 -8.21
N PRO A 130 -5.23 13.68 -7.86
CA PRO A 130 -5.57 14.86 -8.65
C PRO A 130 -4.37 15.83 -8.72
N PRO A 131 -4.12 16.48 -9.87
CA PRO A 131 -2.99 17.40 -10.01
C PRO A 131 -2.96 18.51 -8.96
N ALA A 132 -4.12 19.03 -8.54
CA ALA A 132 -4.22 20.05 -7.50
C ALA A 132 -3.71 19.55 -6.13
N ILE A 133 -4.02 18.30 -5.77
CA ILE A 133 -3.53 17.68 -4.53
C ILE A 133 -2.02 17.43 -4.61
N ALA A 134 -1.52 16.96 -5.76
CA ALA A 134 -0.08 16.75 -5.95
C ALA A 134 0.71 18.07 -5.90
N ALA A 135 0.17 19.14 -6.48
CA ALA A 135 0.75 20.48 -6.38
C ALA A 135 0.75 20.98 -4.93
N ARG A 136 -0.36 20.79 -4.21
CA ARG A 136 -0.46 21.18 -2.79
C ARG A 136 0.51 20.40 -1.89
N MET A 137 0.67 19.09 -2.12
CA MET A 137 1.67 18.27 -1.43
C MET A 137 3.08 18.86 -1.60
N ARG A 138 3.43 19.26 -2.82
CA ARG A 138 4.73 19.89 -3.12
C ARG A 138 4.88 21.27 -2.47
N GLU A 139 3.84 22.09 -2.50
CA GLU A 139 3.83 23.40 -1.83
C GLU A 139 4.04 23.27 -0.31
N ARG A 140 3.32 22.35 0.34
CA ARG A 140 3.34 22.21 1.80
C ARG A 140 4.54 21.44 2.33
N LEU A 141 5.10 20.50 1.57
CA LEU A 141 6.18 19.62 2.03
C LEU A 141 7.53 19.88 1.35
N GLY A 142 7.56 20.54 0.19
CA GLY A 142 8.76 20.65 -0.65
C GLY A 142 9.84 21.59 -0.12
N TRP A 143 9.54 22.41 0.89
CA TRP A 143 10.53 23.27 1.56
C TRP A 143 11.19 22.58 2.77
N LEU A 144 10.71 21.39 3.17
CA LEU A 144 11.32 20.57 4.22
C LEU A 144 12.51 19.77 3.67
N PRO A 145 13.47 19.35 4.53
CA PRO A 145 14.48 18.38 4.13
C PRO A 145 13.83 17.10 3.57
N GLY A 146 14.28 16.65 2.41
CA GLY A 146 13.84 15.38 1.83
C GLY A 146 13.44 15.47 0.36
N VAL A 147 12.46 14.65 -0.03
CA VAL A 147 12.02 14.47 -1.42
C VAL A 147 10.50 14.49 -1.50
N VAL A 148 9.97 15.21 -2.49
CA VAL A 148 8.56 15.17 -2.86
C VAL A 148 8.45 14.81 -4.33
N TRP A 149 7.86 13.65 -4.60
CA TRP A 149 7.74 13.09 -5.95
C TRP A 149 6.28 12.96 -6.37
N SER A 150 5.98 13.26 -7.64
CA SER A 150 4.65 13.06 -8.22
C SER A 150 4.74 12.61 -9.67
N PRO A 151 3.91 11.65 -10.13
CA PRO A 151 3.93 11.21 -11.52
C PRO A 151 3.67 12.36 -12.50
N GLY A 152 4.50 12.45 -13.54
CA GLY A 152 4.32 13.42 -14.62
C GLY A 152 4.93 14.80 -14.37
N ALA A 153 5.59 15.03 -13.22
CA ALA A 153 6.47 16.17 -13.06
C ALA A 153 7.77 15.95 -13.86
N ALA A 154 8.17 16.94 -14.66
CA ALA A 154 9.27 16.82 -15.62
C ALA A 154 10.64 16.54 -14.97
N ASP A 155 10.83 17.03 -13.73
CA ASP A 155 12.14 17.06 -13.07
C ASP A 155 12.31 16.00 -11.96
N ASP A 156 11.30 15.15 -11.76
CA ASP A 156 11.21 14.28 -10.58
C ASP A 156 11.99 12.95 -10.71
N GLY A 157 12.51 12.63 -11.90
CA GLY A 157 13.27 11.40 -12.13
C GLY A 157 12.46 10.10 -11.92
N PRO A 158 13.13 8.94 -11.74
CA PRO A 158 12.45 7.66 -11.53
C PRO A 158 11.70 7.64 -10.20
N ASN A 159 10.62 6.85 -10.13
CA ASN A 159 9.79 6.75 -8.94
C ASN A 159 10.59 6.25 -7.71
N PRO A 160 10.77 7.07 -6.65
CA PRO A 160 11.56 6.71 -5.48
C PRO A 160 10.82 5.84 -4.47
N TYR A 161 9.62 5.34 -4.81
CA TYR A 161 8.74 4.57 -3.92
C TYR A 161 9.45 3.46 -3.11
N PRO A 162 10.36 2.65 -3.70
CA PRO A 162 11.11 1.69 -2.90
C PRO A 162 11.97 2.32 -1.81
N GLY A 163 12.72 3.38 -2.16
CA GLY A 163 13.55 4.13 -1.22
C GLY A 163 12.73 4.76 -0.09
N LEU A 164 11.54 5.29 -0.41
CA LEU A 164 10.58 5.81 0.57
C LEU A 164 10.26 4.76 1.64
N LEU A 165 9.88 3.55 1.24
CA LEU A 165 9.58 2.47 2.18
C LEU A 165 10.83 1.93 2.89
N GLY A 166 11.95 1.86 2.20
CA GLY A 166 13.21 1.31 2.72
C GLY A 166 13.84 2.16 3.83
N TRP A 167 13.66 3.49 3.78
CA TRP A 167 14.28 4.45 4.69
C TRP A 167 13.31 5.11 5.68
N ALA A 168 12.02 4.84 5.59
CA ALA A 168 11.03 5.41 6.50
C ALA A 168 11.28 4.99 7.96
N ASP A 169 11.37 5.97 8.85
CA ASP A 169 11.30 5.75 10.30
C ASP A 169 9.83 5.69 10.76
N ARG A 170 8.93 6.33 10.01
CA ARG A 170 7.47 6.22 10.11
C ARG A 170 6.81 6.49 8.76
N ILE A 171 5.60 5.97 8.56
CA ILE A 171 4.85 6.12 7.31
C ILE A 171 3.49 6.74 7.60
N VAL A 172 3.13 7.76 6.85
CA VAL A 172 1.77 8.33 6.77
C VAL A 172 1.20 7.97 5.40
N ALA A 173 0.01 7.37 5.38
CA ALA A 173 -0.66 6.99 4.14
C ALA A 173 -2.12 7.43 4.14
N SER A 174 -2.61 7.88 2.99
CA SER A 174 -4.04 8.16 2.83
C SER A 174 -4.84 6.85 2.77
N ALA A 175 -6.02 6.86 3.40
CA ALA A 175 -6.78 5.63 3.64
C ALA A 175 -7.36 4.99 2.36
N ASP A 176 -7.46 5.75 1.27
CA ASP A 176 -8.09 5.37 0.00
C ASP A 176 -7.28 4.37 -0.85
N SER A 177 -6.03 4.07 -0.47
CA SER A 177 -5.13 3.20 -1.24
C SER A 177 -4.82 1.90 -0.53
N VAL A 178 -5.60 0.85 -0.82
CA VAL A 178 -5.39 -0.51 -0.27
C VAL A 178 -3.98 -1.03 -0.56
N ASN A 179 -3.47 -0.84 -1.78
CA ASN A 179 -2.15 -1.35 -2.16
C ASN A 179 -1.03 -0.63 -1.40
N MET A 180 -1.03 0.71 -1.39
CA MET A 180 0.01 1.47 -0.69
C MET A 180 -0.01 1.20 0.83
N LEU A 181 -1.20 1.06 1.42
CA LEU A 181 -1.31 0.66 2.82
C LEU A 181 -0.79 -0.76 3.06
N SER A 182 -1.06 -1.70 2.14
CA SER A 182 -0.54 -3.07 2.26
C SER A 182 0.99 -3.09 2.19
N GLU A 183 1.57 -2.35 1.23
CA GLU A 183 3.02 -2.22 1.05
C GLU A 183 3.68 -1.50 2.25
N ALA A 184 3.07 -0.42 2.76
CA ALA A 184 3.53 0.26 3.98
C ALA A 184 3.48 -0.69 5.18
N CYS A 185 2.41 -1.47 5.32
CA CYS A 185 2.25 -2.43 6.40
C CYS A 185 3.24 -3.61 6.34
N ALA A 186 3.90 -3.84 5.21
CA ALA A 186 4.91 -4.89 5.05
C ALA A 186 6.32 -4.49 5.53
N THR A 187 6.51 -3.20 5.83
CA THR A 187 7.67 -2.67 6.55
C THR A 187 7.52 -2.92 8.05
N ASP A 188 8.58 -2.67 8.83
CA ASP A 188 8.51 -2.64 10.30
C ASP A 188 8.18 -1.23 10.85
N ALA A 189 8.08 -0.22 9.97
CA ALA A 189 7.81 1.14 10.39
C ALA A 189 6.37 1.27 10.96
N PRO A 190 6.17 2.13 11.97
CA PRO A 190 4.84 2.59 12.38
C PRO A 190 4.10 3.20 11.19
N VAL A 191 2.83 2.83 11.01
CA VAL A 191 1.98 3.33 9.90
C VAL A 191 0.80 4.10 10.48
N PHE A 192 0.65 5.35 10.05
CA PHE A 192 -0.44 6.24 10.38
C PHE A 192 -1.33 6.46 9.17
N VAL A 193 -2.65 6.40 9.37
CA VAL A 193 -3.62 6.44 8.28
C VAL A 193 -4.50 7.67 8.40
N ALA A 194 -4.51 8.48 7.35
CA ALA A 194 -5.27 9.71 7.25
C ALA A 194 -6.58 9.50 6.46
N GLY A 195 -7.68 10.08 6.94
CA GLY A 195 -8.99 10.04 6.26
C GLY A 195 -9.79 8.75 6.46
N ILE A 196 -9.59 8.03 7.57
CA ILE A 196 -10.30 6.77 7.89
C ILE A 196 -11.82 7.00 8.03
N ASP A 197 -12.19 8.10 8.67
CA ASP A 197 -13.56 8.58 8.88
C ASP A 197 -14.31 8.82 7.56
N ARG A 198 -13.57 9.04 6.47
CA ARG A 198 -14.10 9.31 5.13
C ARG A 198 -14.10 8.10 4.22
N LEU A 199 -13.78 6.92 4.76
CA LEU A 199 -13.86 5.64 4.05
C LEU A 199 -15.18 4.92 4.29
N GLY A 200 -15.71 4.37 3.21
CA GLY A 200 -16.80 3.40 3.23
C GLY A 200 -16.42 2.04 2.64
N GLY A 201 -17.39 1.12 2.62
CA GLY A 201 -17.34 -0.10 1.83
C GLY A 201 -16.14 -1.02 2.12
N ARG A 202 -15.54 -1.54 1.05
CA ARG A 202 -14.44 -2.52 1.12
C ARG A 202 -13.14 -1.94 1.70
N PRO A 203 -12.67 -0.75 1.28
CA PRO A 203 -11.48 -0.14 1.86
C PRO A 203 -11.62 0.12 3.37
N ARG A 204 -12.82 0.51 3.85
CA ARG A 204 -13.05 0.68 5.29
C ARG A 204 -12.83 -0.62 6.07
N ARG A 205 -13.42 -1.74 5.62
CA ARG A 205 -13.22 -3.06 6.25
C ARG A 205 -11.75 -3.48 6.31
N PHE A 206 -10.98 -3.14 5.28
CA PHE A 206 -9.55 -3.38 5.24
C PHE A 206 -8.81 -2.58 6.32
N VAL A 207 -9.06 -1.27 6.40
CA VAL A 207 -8.45 -0.41 7.43
C VAL A 207 -8.87 -0.83 8.83
N ASP A 208 -10.14 -1.17 9.06
CA ASP A 208 -10.61 -1.70 10.35
C ASP A 208 -9.88 -2.98 10.75
N SER A 209 -9.59 -3.87 9.79
CA SER A 209 -8.83 -5.10 10.03
C SER A 209 -7.36 -4.80 10.40
N LEU A 210 -6.76 -3.77 9.81
CA LEU A 210 -5.41 -3.31 10.17
C LEU A 210 -5.38 -2.67 11.56
N LEU A 211 -6.38 -1.84 11.88
CA LEU A 211 -6.55 -1.20 13.19
C LEU A 211 -6.72 -2.25 14.30
N GLY A 212 -7.59 -3.25 14.08
CA GLY A 212 -7.84 -4.33 15.04
C GLY A 212 -6.62 -5.20 15.32
N ARG A 213 -5.64 -5.24 14.41
CA ARG A 213 -4.35 -5.94 14.58
C ARG A 213 -3.27 -5.05 15.19
N GLY A 214 -3.57 -3.77 15.43
CA GLY A 214 -2.57 -2.79 15.85
C GLY A 214 -1.49 -2.53 14.80
N ARG A 215 -1.71 -2.89 13.52
CA ARG A 215 -0.70 -2.65 12.47
C ARG A 215 -0.63 -1.18 12.09
N VAL A 216 -1.77 -0.49 12.13
CA VAL A 216 -1.87 0.93 11.82
C VAL A 216 -2.53 1.67 12.97
N ARG A 217 -2.33 2.99 13.02
CA ARG A 217 -3.08 3.92 13.87
C ARG A 217 -3.70 5.03 13.02
N PRO A 218 -4.78 5.68 13.48
CA PRO A 218 -5.20 6.96 12.90
C PRO A 218 -4.06 7.96 12.92
N LEU A 219 -3.97 8.82 11.89
CA LEU A 219 -3.03 9.94 11.92
C LEU A 219 -3.37 10.87 13.09
N ASP A 220 -2.37 11.17 13.89
CA ASP A 220 -2.44 12.11 15.00
C ASP A 220 -1.20 13.02 15.00
N PRO A 221 -1.26 14.24 15.58
CA PRO A 221 -0.15 15.20 15.52
C PRO A 221 1.16 14.77 16.20
N LEU A 222 1.12 13.79 17.11
CA LEU A 222 2.33 13.29 17.78
C LEU A 222 3.03 12.24 16.92
N MET A 223 2.28 11.44 16.16
CA MET A 223 2.79 10.31 15.37
C MET A 223 3.77 9.45 16.19
N ALA A 224 3.44 9.21 17.45
CA ALA A 224 4.33 8.54 18.39
C ALA A 224 4.66 7.11 17.93
N PRO A 225 5.93 6.68 17.98
CA PRO A 225 6.32 5.35 17.52
C PRO A 225 5.60 4.26 18.31
N PHE A 226 5.31 3.15 17.63
CA PHE A 226 4.72 1.96 18.25
C PHE A 226 5.30 0.69 17.62
N PRO A 227 5.45 -0.40 18.39
CA PRO A 227 5.87 -1.66 17.83
C PRO A 227 4.79 -2.18 16.88
N ALA A 228 5.19 -2.58 15.69
CA ALA A 228 4.31 -3.17 14.70
C ALA A 228 5.01 -4.37 14.05
N GLN A 229 4.25 -5.42 13.79
CA GLN A 229 4.74 -6.59 13.07
C GLN A 229 4.45 -6.41 11.57
N ALA A 230 5.47 -6.54 10.73
CA ALA A 230 5.29 -6.52 9.28
C ALA A 230 4.24 -7.54 8.81
N LEU A 231 3.32 -7.09 7.94
CA LEU A 231 2.27 -7.90 7.33
C LEU A 231 2.69 -8.30 5.91
N ARG A 232 3.22 -9.52 5.75
CA ARG A 232 3.75 -10.03 4.47
C ARG A 232 2.97 -11.25 3.98
N GLU A 233 1.86 -10.98 3.27
CA GLU A 233 0.93 -12.02 2.86
C GLU A 233 1.40 -12.81 1.62
N THR A 234 2.27 -12.23 0.78
CA THR A 234 2.70 -12.86 -0.49
C THR A 234 3.36 -14.21 -0.28
N ALA A 235 4.32 -14.30 0.65
CA ALA A 235 5.03 -15.55 0.94
C ALA A 235 4.10 -16.61 1.54
N ARG A 236 3.22 -16.20 2.47
CA ARG A 236 2.22 -17.09 3.09
C ARG A 236 1.27 -17.66 2.04
N VAL A 237 0.74 -16.81 1.16
CA VAL A 237 -0.18 -17.20 0.08
C VAL A 237 0.53 -18.10 -0.93
N ALA A 238 1.77 -17.80 -1.31
CA ALA A 238 2.54 -18.64 -2.23
C ALA A 238 2.79 -20.05 -1.66
N ALA A 239 3.13 -20.16 -0.37
CA ALA A 239 3.30 -21.45 0.30
C ALA A 239 1.98 -22.26 0.34
N GLU A 240 0.86 -21.61 0.64
CA GLU A 240 -0.47 -22.24 0.62
C GLU A 240 -0.85 -22.73 -0.78
N VAL A 241 -0.55 -21.95 -1.82
CA VAL A 241 -0.76 -22.34 -3.23
C VAL A 241 0.07 -23.57 -3.57
N ALA A 242 1.36 -23.58 -3.25
CA ALA A 242 2.24 -24.71 -3.52
C ALA A 242 1.73 -25.99 -2.83
N SER A 243 1.40 -25.89 -1.54
CA SER A 243 0.83 -26.99 -0.75
C SER A 243 -0.45 -27.55 -1.37
N ARG A 244 -1.42 -26.68 -1.70
CA ARG A 244 -2.71 -27.13 -2.27
C ARG A 244 -2.63 -27.68 -3.68
N LEU A 245 -1.59 -27.33 -4.44
CA LEU A 245 -1.36 -27.84 -5.79
C LEU A 245 -0.34 -28.98 -5.86
N GLY A 246 0.30 -29.34 -4.74
CA GLY A 246 1.32 -30.38 -4.69
C GLY A 246 2.59 -30.03 -5.47
N LEU A 247 3.03 -28.78 -5.39
CA LEU A 247 4.24 -28.25 -6.04
C LEU A 247 5.47 -28.28 -5.13
#